data_AF-A0A941F2U6-F1
#
_entry.id   AF-A0A941F2U6-F1
#
_cell.length_a   1.000
_cell.length_b   1.000
_cell.length_c   1.000
_cell.angle_alpha   90.00
_cell.angle_beta   90.00
_cell.angle_gamma   90.00
#
_symmetry.space_group_name_H-M   'P 1'
#
loop_
_entity.id
_entity.type
_entity.pdbx_description
1 polymer ?
#
loop_
_entity_poly.entity_id
_entity_poly.type
_entity_poly.pdbx_seq_one_letter_code
_entity_poly.pdbx_strand_id
1 'polypeptide(L)'
;MKNIYIIDNASTYTPLLKYYKNLPYTIFQLTENVGHTAFWDTHIQLWFKDQYYVLTDPDIIPVNECPLNAVNYFKEVLDQYPNISKVGFGLKIDDIPDHYLRKEEVIKWERPFWEQEIEKDIYKAKIDTTFALYQPNTRYQQWDTCLRTGGKYVARHLPWYEDSDKPSDEELFFKQVTTNVSSWYKEEEYNG
;
A
#
# COMPACT_ATOMS: atom_id res chain seq x y z
N MET A 1 7.77 -18.06 4.05
CA MET A 1 6.37 -17.89 3.58
C MET A 1 6.19 -18.64 2.28
N LYS A 2 5.07 -19.34 2.06
CA LYS A 2 4.78 -20.07 0.80
C LYS A 2 3.57 -19.53 0.04
N ASN A 3 2.89 -18.50 0.56
CA ASN A 3 1.59 -18.02 0.06
C ASN A 3 1.68 -16.54 -0.32
N ILE A 4 2.53 -16.22 -1.30
CA ILE A 4 2.63 -14.88 -1.88
C ILE A 4 2.05 -14.96 -3.30
N TYR A 5 1.14 -14.04 -3.59
CA TYR A 5 0.48 -13.91 -4.87
C TYR A 5 0.70 -12.50 -5.39
N ILE A 6 1.04 -12.37 -6.66
CA ILE A 6 1.26 -11.09 -7.32
C ILE A 6 0.12 -10.87 -8.31
N ILE A 7 -0.44 -9.67 -8.35
CA ILE A 7 -1.43 -9.28 -9.35
C ILE A 7 -0.71 -8.36 -10.32
N ASP A 8 -0.46 -8.85 -11.52
CA ASP A 8 0.07 -8.05 -12.61
C ASP A 8 -1.10 -7.42 -13.38
N ASN A 9 -1.32 -6.13 -13.17
CA ASN A 9 -2.44 -5.37 -13.72
C ASN A 9 -2.18 -4.92 -15.17
N ALA A 10 -1.83 -5.87 -16.02
CA ALA A 10 -1.44 -5.69 -17.42
C ALA A 10 -0.21 -4.77 -17.61
N SER A 11 0.87 -5.01 -16.86
CA SER A 11 2.10 -4.23 -17.00
C SER A 11 2.74 -4.40 -18.37
N THR A 12 3.27 -3.31 -18.93
CA THR A 12 4.02 -3.29 -20.19
C THR A 12 5.52 -3.08 -20.00
N TYR A 13 5.97 -2.86 -18.76
CA TYR A 13 7.38 -2.63 -18.44
C TYR A 13 8.19 -3.93 -18.62
N THR A 14 9.00 -3.98 -19.67
CA THR A 14 9.72 -5.21 -20.07
C THR A 14 10.66 -5.77 -18.99
N PRO A 15 11.42 -4.95 -18.23
CA PRO A 15 12.24 -5.46 -17.13
C PRO A 15 11.42 -6.20 -16.06
N LEU A 16 10.26 -5.68 -15.68
CA LEU A 16 9.34 -6.33 -14.73
C LEU A 16 8.82 -7.68 -15.26
N LEU A 17 8.40 -7.72 -16.53
CA LEU A 17 7.93 -8.97 -17.15
C LEU A 17 9.03 -10.04 -17.25
N LYS A 18 10.29 -9.64 -17.41
CA LYS A 18 11.44 -10.55 -17.35
C LYS A 18 11.70 -11.02 -15.92
N TYR A 19 11.57 -10.12 -14.94
CA TYR A 19 11.76 -10.43 -13.52
C TYR A 19 10.76 -11.49 -13.04
N TYR A 20 9.48 -11.35 -13.41
CA TYR A 20 8.42 -12.32 -13.09
C TYR A 20 8.73 -13.77 -13.48
N LYS A 21 9.47 -13.99 -14.57
CA LYS A 21 9.83 -15.34 -15.04
C LYS A 21 10.74 -16.11 -14.08
N ASN A 22 11.41 -15.42 -13.17
CA ASN A 22 12.35 -16.01 -12.22
C ASN A 22 11.77 -16.10 -10.80
N LEU A 23 10.53 -15.68 -10.59
CA LEU A 23 9.90 -15.69 -9.28
C LEU A 23 9.27 -17.06 -8.97
N PRO A 24 9.38 -17.54 -7.72
CA PRO A 24 8.73 -18.79 -7.29
C PRO A 24 7.28 -18.57 -6.85
N TYR A 25 6.66 -17.43 -7.20
CA TYR A 25 5.34 -17.01 -6.72
C TYR A 25 4.26 -17.18 -7.78
N THR A 26 3.01 -17.30 -7.35
CA THR A 26 1.87 -17.30 -8.26
C THR A 26 1.60 -15.86 -8.72
N ILE A 27 1.51 -15.66 -10.03
CA ILE A 27 1.26 -14.35 -10.63
C ILE A 27 -0.06 -14.43 -11.38
N PHE A 28 -1.04 -13.62 -10.98
CA PHE A 28 -2.26 -13.38 -11.71
C PHE A 28 -1.99 -12.31 -12.77
N GLN A 29 -1.79 -12.72 -14.01
CA GLN A 29 -1.59 -11.82 -15.15
C GLN A 29 -2.95 -11.41 -15.72
N LEU A 30 -3.34 -10.15 -15.51
CA LEU A 30 -4.55 -9.58 -16.09
C LEU A 30 -4.30 -9.21 -17.56
N THR A 31 -5.32 -9.40 -18.40
CA THR A 31 -5.25 -9.10 -19.83
C THR A 31 -5.44 -7.62 -20.15
N GLU A 32 -6.01 -6.87 -19.23
CA GLU A 32 -6.22 -5.43 -19.31
C GLU A 32 -5.97 -4.77 -17.95
N ASN A 33 -5.74 -3.46 -17.96
CA ASN A 33 -5.56 -2.69 -16.74
C ASN A 33 -6.94 -2.42 -16.11
N VAL A 34 -7.21 -3.06 -14.98
CA VAL A 34 -8.49 -2.96 -14.24
C VAL A 34 -8.47 -1.81 -13.22
N GLY A 35 -7.41 -1.00 -13.20
CA GLY A 35 -7.24 0.10 -12.25
C GLY A 35 -6.77 -0.35 -10.86
N HIS A 36 -6.69 0.60 -9.92
CA HIS A 36 -6.15 0.39 -8.56
C HIS A 36 -6.99 -0.58 -7.71
N THR A 37 -8.24 -0.83 -8.09
CA THR A 37 -9.16 -1.77 -7.43
C THR A 37 -9.13 -3.18 -8.03
N ALA A 38 -8.15 -3.51 -8.87
CA ALA A 38 -8.05 -4.80 -9.59
C ALA A 38 -8.25 -6.05 -8.71
N PHE A 39 -7.77 -6.04 -7.45
CA PHE A 39 -8.02 -7.16 -6.54
C PHE A 39 -9.52 -7.41 -6.30
N TRP A 40 -10.29 -6.33 -6.13
CA TRP A 40 -11.71 -6.35 -5.80
C TRP A 40 -12.62 -6.49 -7.02
N ASP A 41 -12.20 -5.94 -8.15
CA ASP A 41 -13.00 -5.87 -9.38
C ASP A 41 -12.81 -7.11 -10.28
N THR A 42 -11.86 -7.99 -9.95
CA THR A 42 -11.65 -9.27 -10.65
C THR A 42 -12.29 -10.43 -9.88
N HIS A 43 -11.90 -11.68 -10.15
CA HIS A 43 -12.30 -12.85 -9.35
C HIS A 43 -11.19 -13.30 -8.36
N ILE A 44 -10.09 -12.55 -8.26
CA ILE A 44 -8.94 -12.90 -7.43
C ILE A 44 -9.30 -12.85 -5.93
N GLN A 45 -10.03 -11.84 -5.47
CA GLN A 45 -10.56 -11.76 -4.11
C GLN A 45 -11.34 -13.00 -3.66
N LEU A 46 -12.00 -13.73 -4.59
CA LEU A 46 -12.72 -14.96 -4.25
C LEU A 46 -11.81 -16.09 -3.76
N TRP A 47 -10.52 -16.07 -4.12
CA TRP A 47 -9.53 -17.06 -3.66
C TRP A 47 -9.17 -16.88 -2.18
N PHE A 48 -9.39 -15.68 -1.64
CA PHE A 48 -8.99 -15.30 -0.28
C PHE A 48 -10.17 -15.02 0.63
N LYS A 49 -11.41 -15.10 0.12
CA LYS A 49 -12.61 -14.63 0.82
C LYS A 49 -12.84 -15.29 2.18
N ASP A 50 -12.50 -16.57 2.35
CA ASP A 50 -12.78 -17.33 3.58
C ASP A 50 -11.60 -17.38 4.55
N GLN A 51 -10.54 -16.59 4.32
CA GLN A 51 -9.32 -16.58 5.11
C GLN A 51 -8.85 -15.15 5.42
N TYR A 52 -7.99 -15.02 6.42
CA TYR A 52 -7.22 -13.80 6.62
C TYR A 52 -6.21 -13.67 5.48
N TYR A 53 -6.10 -12.47 4.91
CA TYR A 53 -5.11 -12.18 3.89
C TYR A 53 -4.55 -10.78 4.08
N VAL A 54 -3.32 -10.59 3.60
CA VAL A 54 -2.71 -9.28 3.50
C VAL A 54 -2.85 -8.80 2.06
N LEU A 55 -3.32 -7.58 1.88
CA LEU A 55 -3.22 -6.84 0.61
C LEU A 55 -2.27 -5.67 0.83
N THR A 56 -1.36 -5.47 -0.12
CA THR A 56 -0.34 -4.42 -0.07
C THR A 56 0.04 -3.97 -1.47
N ASP A 57 0.34 -2.69 -1.60
CA ASP A 57 1.13 -2.16 -2.72
C ASP A 57 2.56 -2.72 -2.68
N PRO A 58 3.25 -2.83 -3.84
CA PRO A 58 4.58 -3.42 -3.94
C PRO A 58 5.70 -2.54 -3.35
N ASP A 59 5.40 -1.28 -3.02
CA ASP A 59 6.34 -0.25 -2.59
C ASP A 59 6.17 0.14 -1.11
N ILE A 60 5.51 -0.71 -0.32
CA ILE A 60 5.35 -0.55 1.12
C ILE A 60 6.32 -1.47 1.86
N ILE A 61 7.27 -0.88 2.59
CA ILE A 61 8.28 -1.63 3.36
C ILE A 61 8.22 -1.27 4.84
N PRO A 62 8.05 -2.24 5.77
CA PRO A 62 8.14 -1.98 7.20
C PRO A 62 9.46 -1.31 7.58
N VAL A 63 9.44 -0.40 8.55
CA VAL A 63 10.69 0.21 9.05
C VAL A 63 11.63 -0.84 9.65
N ASN A 64 12.92 -0.55 9.69
CA ASN A 64 13.94 -1.51 10.15
C ASN A 64 13.72 -1.98 11.60
N GLU A 65 13.11 -1.11 12.42
CA GLU A 65 12.77 -1.36 13.81
C GLU A 65 11.50 -2.21 13.97
N CYS A 66 10.73 -2.41 12.89
CA CYS A 66 9.49 -3.18 12.91
C CYS A 66 9.77 -4.64 13.23
N PRO A 67 9.16 -5.18 14.30
CA PRO A 67 9.28 -6.60 14.60
C PRO A 67 8.72 -7.48 13.47
N LEU A 68 9.32 -8.67 13.31
CA LEU A 68 8.92 -9.64 12.29
C LEU A 68 7.54 -10.27 12.52
N ASN A 69 6.86 -9.96 13.63
CA ASN A 69 5.54 -10.48 13.97
C ASN A 69 4.39 -9.53 13.58
N ALA A 70 4.62 -8.53 12.72
CA ALA A 70 3.62 -7.50 12.38
C ALA A 70 2.25 -8.06 12.00
N VAL A 71 2.19 -9.09 11.15
CA VAL A 71 0.91 -9.73 10.75
C VAL A 71 0.19 -10.38 11.94
N ASN A 72 0.94 -11.00 12.86
CA ASN A 72 0.36 -11.55 14.09
C ASN A 72 -0.15 -10.43 15.00
N TYR A 73 0.58 -9.33 15.11
CA TYR A 73 0.16 -8.17 15.87
C TYR A 73 -1.12 -7.56 15.31
N PHE A 74 -1.24 -7.42 13.98
CA PHE A 74 -2.49 -6.96 13.34
C PHE A 74 -3.67 -7.88 13.64
N LYS A 75 -3.42 -9.19 13.68
CA LYS A 75 -4.44 -10.18 14.04
C LYS A 75 -4.91 -10.01 15.48
N GLU A 76 -3.98 -9.80 16.42
CA GLU A 76 -4.29 -9.53 17.82
C GLU A 76 -5.13 -8.25 17.98
N VAL A 77 -4.81 -7.19 17.23
CA VAL A 77 -5.62 -5.95 17.20
C VAL A 77 -7.02 -6.23 16.62
N LEU A 78 -7.13 -6.96 15.51
CA LEU A 78 -8.42 -7.33 14.94
C LEU A 78 -9.30 -8.12 15.92
N ASP A 79 -8.70 -9.01 16.72
CA ASP A 79 -9.42 -9.80 17.73
C ASP A 79 -9.95 -8.94 18.88
N GLN A 80 -9.26 -7.84 19.21
CA GLN A 80 -9.70 -6.88 20.22
C GLN A 80 -10.80 -5.94 19.73
N TYR A 81 -10.82 -5.63 18.43
CA TYR A 81 -11.75 -4.69 17.81
C TYR A 81 -12.67 -5.38 16.78
N PRO A 82 -13.73 -6.10 17.21
CA PRO A 82 -14.54 -6.95 16.32
C PRO A 82 -15.34 -6.19 15.24
N ASN A 83 -15.47 -4.87 15.36
CA ASN A 83 -16.14 -4.02 14.36
C ASN A 83 -15.19 -3.50 13.26
N ILE A 84 -13.92 -3.89 13.29
CA ILE A 84 -12.88 -3.44 12.34
C ILE A 84 -12.68 -4.53 11.29
N SER A 85 -12.67 -4.13 10.01
CA SER A 85 -12.54 -5.04 8.88
C SER A 85 -11.08 -5.28 8.50
N LYS A 86 -10.19 -4.31 8.77
CA LYS A 86 -8.76 -4.44 8.50
C LYS A 86 -7.87 -3.61 9.42
N VAL A 87 -6.67 -4.11 9.67
CA VAL A 87 -5.59 -3.42 10.42
C VAL A 87 -4.33 -3.44 9.56
N GLY A 88 -3.66 -2.31 9.45
CA GLY A 88 -2.42 -2.19 8.68
C GLY A 88 -1.45 -1.17 9.22
N PHE A 89 -0.33 -0.99 8.55
CA PHE A 89 0.69 -0.03 8.97
C PHE A 89 0.20 1.42 8.83
N GLY A 90 0.54 2.26 9.81
CA GLY A 90 0.72 3.68 9.57
C GLY A 90 1.96 3.95 8.74
N LEU A 91 1.93 5.02 7.94
CA LEU A 91 3.05 5.42 7.10
C LEU A 91 3.91 6.46 7.82
N LYS A 92 5.22 6.20 7.88
CA LYS A 92 6.19 7.07 8.54
C LYS A 92 6.37 8.37 7.73
N ILE A 93 6.20 9.51 8.39
CA ILE A 93 6.21 10.85 7.76
C ILE A 93 7.23 11.82 8.36
N ASP A 94 7.87 11.44 9.47
CA ASP A 94 8.86 12.25 10.19
C ASP A 94 10.31 12.02 9.68
N ASP A 95 10.54 11.10 8.75
CA ASP A 95 11.85 10.77 8.16
C ASP A 95 11.89 10.85 6.63
N ILE A 96 10.89 11.49 6.01
CA ILE A 96 10.90 11.76 4.56
C ILE A 96 12.07 12.72 4.24
N PRO A 97 12.96 12.39 3.28
CA PRO A 97 14.13 13.20 2.96
C PRO A 97 13.76 14.51 2.24
N ASP A 98 14.59 15.55 2.41
CA ASP A 98 14.36 16.86 1.79
C ASP A 98 14.54 16.87 0.27
N HIS A 99 15.21 15.85 -0.30
CA HIS A 99 15.35 15.67 -1.74
C HIS A 99 14.08 15.14 -2.43
N TYR A 100 13.06 14.77 -1.65
CA TYR A 100 11.75 14.42 -2.20
C TYR A 100 10.90 15.68 -2.36
N LEU A 101 10.67 16.07 -3.62
CA LEU A 101 10.05 17.35 -3.97
C LEU A 101 8.69 17.58 -3.27
N ARG A 102 7.89 16.52 -3.09
CA ARG A 102 6.53 16.59 -2.53
C ARG A 102 6.46 16.29 -1.04
N LYS A 103 7.58 16.33 -0.31
CA LYS A 103 7.66 16.02 1.13
C LYS A 103 6.59 16.71 1.96
N GLU A 104 6.46 18.03 1.85
CA GLU A 104 5.52 18.81 2.66
C GLU A 104 4.06 18.47 2.34
N GLU A 105 3.76 18.17 1.07
CA GLU A 105 2.43 17.75 0.66
C GLU A 105 2.06 16.38 1.22
N VAL A 106 2.99 15.43 1.21
CA VAL A 106 2.81 14.11 1.82
C VAL A 106 2.59 14.23 3.32
N ILE A 107 3.43 15.00 4.03
CA ILE A 107 3.28 15.23 5.47
C ILE A 107 1.92 15.84 5.78
N LYS A 108 1.48 16.84 4.99
CA LYS A 108 0.17 17.48 5.15
C LYS A 108 -0.97 16.50 4.91
N TRP A 109 -0.87 15.65 3.89
CA TRP A 109 -1.88 14.66 3.53
C TRP A 109 -2.03 13.56 4.59
N GLU A 110 -0.92 13.04 5.10
CA GLU A 110 -0.91 11.91 6.04
C GLU A 110 -1.16 12.32 7.49
N ARG A 111 -0.87 13.59 7.86
CA ARG A 111 -1.02 14.07 9.25
C ARG A 111 -2.38 13.76 9.89
N PRO A 112 -3.54 13.95 9.22
CA PRO A 112 -4.84 13.62 9.81
C PRO A 112 -4.98 12.15 10.22
N PHE A 113 -4.24 11.23 9.60
CA PHE A 113 -4.27 9.80 9.96
C PHE A 113 -3.53 9.48 11.26
N TRP A 114 -2.84 10.44 11.86
CA TRP A 114 -2.14 10.34 13.14
C TRP A 114 -2.88 11.04 14.29
N GLU A 115 -4.07 11.62 14.05
CA GLU A 115 -4.77 12.44 15.04
C GLU A 115 -5.66 11.63 15.99
N GLN A 116 -6.33 10.58 15.49
CA GLN A 116 -7.32 9.82 16.26
C GLN A 116 -6.73 8.53 16.86
N GLU A 117 -5.91 8.67 17.91
CA GLU A 117 -5.41 7.55 18.70
C GLU A 117 -6.52 7.00 19.62
N ILE A 118 -6.85 5.72 19.48
CA ILE A 118 -7.88 5.06 20.31
C ILE A 118 -7.28 4.20 21.42
N GLU A 119 -6.04 3.77 21.23
CA GLU A 119 -5.19 3.07 22.17
C GLU A 119 -3.75 3.39 21.78
N LYS A 120 -2.81 3.23 22.71
CA LYS A 120 -1.40 3.50 22.46
C LYS A 120 -0.93 2.85 21.15
N ASP A 121 -0.40 3.66 20.25
CA ASP A 121 0.10 3.26 18.93
C ASP A 121 -0.97 2.63 18.01
N ILE A 122 -2.26 2.88 18.25
CA ILE A 122 -3.39 2.40 17.44
C ILE A 122 -4.29 3.58 17.06
N TYR A 123 -4.39 3.84 15.76
CA TYR A 123 -5.08 5.00 15.22
C TYR A 123 -6.27 4.60 14.37
N LYS A 124 -7.40 5.28 14.58
CA LYS A 124 -8.56 5.13 13.70
C LYS A 124 -8.38 6.03 12.48
N ALA A 125 -7.97 5.43 11.37
CA ALA A 125 -7.68 6.14 10.13
C ALA A 125 -7.90 5.24 8.92
N LYS A 126 -8.28 5.85 7.79
CA LYS A 126 -8.50 5.14 6.53
C LYS A 126 -7.21 4.50 6.06
N ILE A 127 -7.29 3.26 5.60
CA ILE A 127 -6.18 2.59 4.92
C ILE A 127 -6.61 2.31 3.49
N ASP A 128 -5.79 2.70 2.53
CA ASP A 128 -6.04 2.43 1.13
C ASP A 128 -5.55 1.01 0.76
N THR A 129 -4.60 0.89 -0.17
CA THR A 129 -3.87 -0.35 -0.51
C THR A 129 -2.54 -0.48 0.22
N THR A 130 -2.29 0.37 1.23
CA THR A 130 -1.17 0.18 2.17
C THR A 130 -1.28 -1.18 2.85
N PHE A 131 -0.14 -1.85 3.08
CA PHE A 131 -0.03 -3.16 3.72
C PHE A 131 -0.97 -3.31 4.92
N ALA A 132 -2.00 -4.15 4.77
CA ALA A 132 -3.01 -4.38 5.79
C ALA A 132 -3.51 -5.82 5.77
N LEU A 133 -3.79 -6.35 6.97
CA LEU A 133 -4.45 -7.62 7.20
C LEU A 133 -5.97 -7.41 7.20
N TYR A 134 -6.66 -8.16 6.36
CA TYR A 134 -8.12 -8.16 6.23
C TYR A 134 -8.72 -9.36 6.94
N GLN A 135 -9.89 -9.17 7.55
CA GLN A 135 -10.68 -10.27 8.08
C GLN A 135 -11.33 -11.10 6.94
N PRO A 136 -11.61 -12.40 7.18
CA PRO A 136 -12.43 -13.20 6.29
C PRO A 136 -13.76 -12.51 5.98
N ASN A 137 -14.25 -12.70 4.75
CA ASN A 137 -15.50 -12.18 4.20
C ASN A 137 -15.57 -10.66 4.11
N THR A 138 -14.43 -9.96 4.27
CA THR A 138 -14.35 -8.53 4.00
C THR A 138 -14.60 -8.27 2.52
N ARG A 139 -15.67 -7.53 2.22
CA ARG A 139 -16.04 -7.15 0.84
C ARG A 139 -15.52 -5.77 0.53
N TYR A 140 -14.88 -5.59 -0.62
CA TYR A 140 -14.31 -4.31 -1.03
C TYR A 140 -13.28 -3.78 -0.01
N GLN A 141 -12.82 -2.57 -0.26
CA GLN A 141 -11.69 -2.00 0.47
C GLN A 141 -11.98 -1.60 1.93
N GLN A 142 -13.25 -1.36 2.28
CA GLN A 142 -13.70 -1.03 3.65
C GLN A 142 -12.94 0.15 4.31
N TRP A 143 -12.97 1.34 3.71
CA TRP A 143 -12.20 2.49 4.22
C TRP A 143 -12.61 2.97 5.63
N ASP A 144 -13.87 2.84 6.03
CA ASP A 144 -14.38 3.42 7.27
C ASP A 144 -14.24 2.50 8.51
N THR A 145 -13.80 1.25 8.31
CA THR A 145 -13.62 0.23 9.36
C THR A 145 -12.17 -0.25 9.41
N CYS A 146 -11.25 0.72 9.50
CA CYS A 146 -9.80 0.50 9.50
C CYS A 146 -9.14 0.97 10.79
N LEU A 147 -8.06 0.31 11.19
CA LEU A 147 -7.09 0.85 12.15
C LEU A 147 -5.67 0.81 11.57
N ARG A 148 -4.91 1.87 11.83
CA ARG A 148 -3.47 1.95 11.52
C ARG A 148 -2.65 1.72 12.79
N THR A 149 -1.56 0.99 12.68
CA THR A 149 -0.57 0.83 13.75
C THR A 149 0.47 1.95 13.71
N GLY A 150 0.96 2.34 14.88
CA GLY A 150 2.02 3.31 15.11
C GLY A 150 3.24 2.71 15.81
N GLY A 151 4.00 3.56 16.49
CA GLY A 151 5.21 3.17 17.21
C GLY A 151 6.22 2.46 16.31
N LYS A 152 6.59 1.23 16.69
CA LYS A 152 7.52 0.38 15.89
C LYS A 152 6.84 -0.35 14.72
N TYR A 153 5.51 -0.43 14.70
CA TYR A 153 4.76 -1.11 13.64
C TYR A 153 4.31 -0.06 12.62
N VAL A 154 5.26 0.44 11.83
CA VAL A 154 5.01 1.42 10.76
C VAL A 154 5.78 1.02 9.51
N ALA A 155 5.40 1.59 8.37
CA ALA A 155 6.04 1.33 7.09
C ALA A 155 6.44 2.62 6.36
N ARG A 156 7.35 2.49 5.41
CA ARG A 156 7.73 3.51 4.43
C ARG A 156 7.06 3.21 3.10
N HIS A 157 6.59 4.26 2.45
CA HIS A 157 6.17 4.24 1.06
C HIS A 157 7.37 4.65 0.19
N LEU A 158 7.95 3.71 -0.55
CA LEU A 158 9.27 3.89 -1.16
C LEU A 158 9.41 5.10 -2.08
N PRO A 159 8.44 5.43 -2.94
CA PRO A 159 8.45 6.66 -3.73
C PRO A 159 8.74 7.95 -2.96
N TRP A 160 8.40 8.05 -1.67
CA TRP A 160 8.69 9.25 -0.87
C TRP A 160 10.17 9.42 -0.51
N TYR A 161 11.00 8.41 -0.78
CA TYR A 161 12.42 8.39 -0.43
C TYR A 161 13.32 8.49 -1.66
N GLU A 162 12.74 8.52 -2.86
CA GLU A 162 13.46 8.69 -4.12
C GLU A 162 13.94 10.14 -4.29
N ASP A 163 15.12 10.29 -4.92
CA ASP A 163 15.67 11.59 -5.29
C ASP A 163 14.91 12.13 -6.50
N SER A 164 14.09 13.16 -6.28
CA SER A 164 13.25 13.73 -7.33
C SER A 164 14.06 14.37 -8.47
N ASP A 165 15.33 14.73 -8.21
CA ASP A 165 16.25 15.25 -9.24
C ASP A 165 16.93 14.13 -10.04
N LYS A 166 16.79 12.87 -9.62
CA LYS A 166 17.41 11.70 -10.24
C LYS A 166 16.42 10.51 -10.31
N PRO A 167 15.34 10.64 -11.11
CA PRO A 167 14.33 9.60 -11.22
C PRO A 167 14.92 8.31 -11.80
N SER A 168 14.40 7.17 -11.35
CA SER A 168 14.79 5.85 -11.86
C SER A 168 14.23 5.59 -13.27
N ASP A 169 14.79 4.62 -14.00
CA ASP A 169 14.26 4.19 -15.31
C ASP A 169 12.78 3.74 -15.22
N GLU A 170 12.42 3.10 -14.11
CA GLU A 170 11.05 2.67 -13.83
C GLU A 170 10.15 3.87 -13.58
N GLU A 171 10.57 4.85 -12.80
CA GLU A 171 9.80 6.06 -12.54
C GLU A 171 9.59 6.90 -13.81
N LEU A 172 10.63 7.02 -14.64
CA LEU A 172 10.55 7.67 -15.95
C LEU A 172 9.56 6.94 -16.87
N PHE A 173 9.60 5.61 -16.89
CA PHE A 173 8.63 4.81 -17.63
C PHE A 173 7.21 5.01 -17.11
N PHE A 174 6.99 4.97 -15.79
CA PHE A 174 5.69 5.19 -15.18
C PHE A 174 5.14 6.56 -15.54
N LYS A 175 5.92 7.65 -15.43
CA LYS A 175 5.50 9.01 -15.81
C LYS A 175 5.02 9.10 -17.27
N GLN A 176 5.66 8.37 -18.18
CA GLN A 176 5.29 8.36 -19.60
C GLN A 176 3.95 7.66 -19.86
N VAL A 177 3.64 6.58 -19.14
CA VAL A 177 2.46 5.73 -19.39
C VAL A 177 1.26 6.07 -18.51
N THR A 178 1.44 6.80 -17.40
CA THR A 178 0.41 7.07 -16.38
C THR A 178 -0.21 8.47 -16.43
N THR A 179 -0.24 9.12 -17.59
CA THR A 179 -0.72 10.50 -17.82
C THR A 179 -2.10 10.87 -17.21
N ASN A 180 -2.83 9.96 -16.53
CA ASN A 180 -4.09 10.24 -15.85
C ASN A 180 -4.38 9.49 -14.51
N VAL A 181 -3.45 8.77 -13.86
CA VAL A 181 -3.87 7.71 -12.88
C VAL A 181 -3.45 7.90 -11.42
N SER A 182 -2.37 8.60 -11.09
CA SER A 182 -1.88 8.71 -9.69
C SER A 182 -1.98 10.13 -9.13
N SER A 183 -2.53 10.27 -7.91
CA SER A 183 -2.66 11.55 -7.20
C SER A 183 -1.31 12.27 -7.02
N TRP A 184 -0.23 11.48 -6.92
CA TRP A 184 1.14 11.98 -6.72
C TRP A 184 1.90 12.35 -8.02
N TYR A 185 1.33 12.11 -9.21
CA TYR A 185 1.98 12.41 -10.50
C TYR A 185 1.15 13.33 -11.40
N LYS A 186 -0.01 13.82 -10.94
CA LYS A 186 -0.71 14.90 -11.65
C LYS A 186 0.13 16.18 -11.55
N GLU A 187 0.71 16.60 -12.67
CA GLU A 187 1.00 18.01 -12.90
C GLU A 187 -0.37 18.71 -12.91
N GLU A 188 -0.70 19.43 -11.84
CA GLU A 188 -1.76 20.42 -11.96
C GLU A 188 -1.22 21.54 -12.85
N GLU A 189 -1.78 21.65 -14.06
CA GLU A 189 -1.89 22.91 -14.79
C GLU A 189 -2.59 23.93 -13.88
N TYR A 190 -1.84 24.61 -13.02
CA TYR A 190 -2.26 25.87 -12.42
C TYR A 190 -1.76 27.00 -13.31
N ASN A 191 -2.45 27.18 -14.45
CA ASN A 191 -2.43 28.44 -15.18
C ASN A 191 -3.65 29.26 -14.75
N GLY A 192 -3.39 30.34 -14.01
CA GLY A 192 -4.30 31.49 -13.87
C GLY A 192 -5.05 31.59 -12.55
#